data_AF-A0A0F5QY42-F1
#
_entry.id   AF-A0A0F5QY42-F1
#
_cell.length_a   1.000
_cell.length_b   1.000
_cell.length_c   1.000
_cell.angle_alpha   90.00
_cell.angle_beta   90.00
_cell.angle_gamma   90.00
#
_symmetry.space_group_name_H-M   'P 1'
#
loop_
_entity.id
_entity.type
_entity.pdbx_description
1 polymer ?
#
loop_
_entity_poly.entity_id
_entity_poly.type
_entity_poly.pdbx_seq_one_letter_code
_entity_poly.pdbx_strand_id
1 'polypeptide(L)'
;EWLDFLTGLLRERGADTAGKLFRWDRLYYALAEKLHARDDWMERETDQLRSILSKARQAASDELLPEPGANDVRRPQDERGGADGDSRIYFPIIALAHLEAFRGHDRQAVDLLLQGPSDPAAGLALDTARKRLDSKDWGGLAIWMDYLSKTTDGKRGGSAIQPFLLLCRSADMEQSDNPIWMEYLVQKLPFSYMALSDQLLDKGSFEQWADLQLAMGLRPDELDPADVRSVAKLAPAMLIPLYHQSVESWIGIRNRQSYRMAVKQLKKLEKLYQAERNTEAWERYMARIALKYQRMRALQEELRKGSLLK
;
A
#
# COMPACT_ATOMS: atom_id res chain seq x y z
N GLU A 1 21.42 -35.34 14.93
CA GLU A 1 22.40 -34.81 15.90
C GLU A 1 22.87 -33.39 15.56
N TRP A 2 23.71 -33.17 14.54
CA TRP A 2 24.20 -31.80 14.24
C TRP A 2 23.09 -30.82 13.79
N LEU A 3 22.18 -31.26 12.92
CA LEU A 3 21.05 -30.43 12.47
C LEU A 3 20.09 -30.11 13.62
N ASP A 4 19.81 -31.08 14.49
CA ASP A 4 18.94 -30.86 15.66
C ASP A 4 19.56 -29.88 16.65
N PHE A 5 20.88 -29.98 16.86
CA PHE A 5 21.65 -29.02 17.66
C PHE A 5 21.60 -27.61 17.05
N LEU A 6 21.79 -27.49 15.74
CA LEU A 6 21.75 -26.21 15.03
C LEU A 6 20.36 -25.57 15.08
N THR A 7 19.30 -26.34 14.83
CA THR A 7 17.91 -25.88 14.96
C THR A 7 17.61 -25.42 16.37
N GLY A 8 18.03 -26.20 17.39
CA GLY A 8 17.88 -25.83 18.79
C GLY A 8 18.57 -24.51 19.13
N LEU A 9 19.82 -24.34 18.69
CA LEU A 9 20.59 -23.11 18.87
C LEU A 9 19.93 -21.91 18.18
N LEU A 10 19.50 -22.05 16.92
CA LEU A 10 18.86 -20.96 16.17
C LEU A 10 17.52 -20.56 16.78
N ARG A 11 16.74 -21.52 17.28
CA ARG A 11 15.48 -21.25 17.98
C ARG A 11 15.69 -20.50 19.29
N GLU A 12 16.65 -20.94 20.11
CA GLU A 12 16.99 -20.28 21.37
C GLU A 12 17.48 -18.85 21.12
N ARG A 13 18.34 -18.67 20.11
CA ARG A 13 18.87 -17.36 19.74
C ARG A 13 17.84 -16.46 19.04
N GLY A 14 16.88 -17.04 18.32
CA GLY A 14 15.78 -16.33 17.67
C GLY A 14 14.75 -15.78 18.66
N ALA A 15 14.52 -16.48 19.78
CA ALA A 15 13.62 -16.04 20.84
C ALA A 15 14.21 -14.95 21.76
N ASP A 16 15.54 -14.71 21.70
CA ASP A 16 16.25 -13.71 22.49
C ASP A 16 16.87 -12.63 21.57
N THR A 17 16.10 -11.57 21.30
CA THR A 17 16.52 -10.45 20.44
C THR A 17 17.18 -9.30 21.18
N ALA A 18 17.48 -9.42 22.48
CA ALA A 18 18.13 -8.33 23.22
C ALA A 18 19.51 -7.97 22.61
N GLY A 19 19.60 -6.76 22.05
CA GLY A 19 20.86 -6.10 21.70
C GLY A 19 21.71 -6.71 20.57
N LYS A 20 21.14 -7.52 19.67
CA LYS A 20 21.92 -8.22 18.63
C LYS A 20 21.82 -7.54 17.26
N LEU A 21 22.98 -7.33 16.61
CA LEU A 21 23.09 -6.86 15.22
C LEU A 21 22.59 -7.88 14.17
N PHE A 22 22.30 -9.11 14.58
CA PHE A 22 22.11 -10.24 13.67
C PHE A 22 20.68 -10.79 13.72
N ARG A 23 20.05 -10.98 12.54
CA ARG A 23 18.68 -11.48 12.35
C ARG A 23 18.62 -13.01 12.44
N TRP A 24 18.72 -13.55 13.66
CA TRP A 24 18.68 -14.98 13.94
C TRP A 24 17.37 -15.65 13.52
N ASP A 25 16.27 -14.91 13.58
CA ASP A 25 14.96 -15.27 13.05
C ASP A 25 15.04 -15.70 11.58
N ARG A 26 15.74 -14.92 10.74
CA ARG A 26 15.87 -15.23 9.31
C ARG A 26 16.70 -16.48 9.04
N LEU A 27 17.76 -16.73 9.80
CA LEU A 27 18.52 -17.98 9.67
C LEU A 27 17.69 -19.19 10.07
N TYR A 28 16.89 -19.05 11.14
CA TYR A 28 15.97 -20.10 11.54
C TYR A 28 14.96 -20.41 10.42
N TYR A 29 14.32 -19.40 9.83
CA TYR A 29 13.37 -19.62 8.72
C TYR A 29 14.03 -20.25 7.50
N ALA A 30 15.25 -19.82 7.13
CA ALA A 30 15.99 -20.40 6.01
C ALA A 30 16.38 -21.86 6.26
N LEU A 31 16.78 -22.21 7.50
CA LEU A 31 17.06 -23.59 7.86
C LEU A 31 15.78 -24.44 7.88
N ALA A 32 14.72 -23.92 8.50
CA ALA A 32 13.42 -24.56 8.54
C ALA A 32 12.97 -24.89 7.12
N GLU A 33 13.06 -23.95 6.17
CA GLU A 33 12.71 -24.14 4.75
C GLU A 33 13.33 -25.40 4.15
N LYS A 34 14.58 -25.74 4.52
CA LYS A 34 15.27 -26.95 4.04
C LYS A 34 14.87 -28.23 4.76
N LEU A 35 14.30 -28.12 5.96
CA LEU A 35 13.96 -29.26 6.81
C LEU A 35 12.48 -29.65 6.75
N HIS A 36 11.59 -28.80 6.20
CA HIS A 36 10.15 -29.09 6.14
C HIS A 36 9.78 -30.37 5.39
N ALA A 37 10.63 -30.87 4.49
CA ALA A 37 10.42 -32.13 3.78
C ALA A 37 10.47 -33.38 4.68
N ARG A 38 10.77 -33.22 5.97
CA ARG A 38 10.82 -34.29 6.98
C ARG A 38 9.65 -34.12 7.96
N ASP A 39 8.60 -34.92 7.79
CA ASP A 39 7.38 -34.86 8.61
C ASP A 39 7.68 -35.04 10.12
N ASP A 40 8.55 -35.99 10.46
CA ASP A 40 8.96 -36.26 11.85
C ASP A 40 9.66 -35.06 12.52
N TRP A 41 10.37 -34.24 11.74
CA TRP A 41 11.00 -33.02 12.25
C TRP A 41 9.96 -31.92 12.44
N MET A 42 9.03 -31.78 11.48
CA MET A 42 7.96 -30.80 11.52
C MET A 42 7.05 -30.95 12.74
N GLU A 43 6.61 -32.16 13.07
CA GLU A 43 5.77 -32.41 14.25
C GLU A 43 6.51 -32.04 15.54
N ARG A 44 7.74 -32.54 15.71
CA ARG A 44 8.57 -32.25 16.89
C ARG A 44 8.85 -30.76 17.05
N GLU A 45 9.15 -30.06 15.95
CA GLU A 45 9.41 -28.62 15.97
C GLU A 45 8.15 -27.83 16.33
N THR A 46 6.99 -28.22 15.78
CA THR A 46 5.69 -27.62 16.11
C THR A 46 5.40 -27.73 17.61
N ASP A 47 5.59 -28.90 18.20
CA ASP A 47 5.36 -29.13 19.63
C ASP A 47 6.32 -28.35 20.52
N GLN A 48 7.59 -28.27 20.12
CA GLN A 48 8.61 -27.48 20.82
C GLN A 48 8.26 -25.98 20.82
N LEU A 49 7.86 -25.42 19.67
CA LEU A 49 7.46 -24.02 19.57
C LEU A 49 6.18 -23.73 20.38
N ARG A 50 5.19 -24.63 20.37
CA ARG A 50 3.98 -24.48 21.20
C ARG A 50 4.30 -24.48 22.69
N SER A 51 5.20 -25.36 23.14
CA SER A 51 5.65 -25.38 24.53
C SER A 51 6.41 -24.10 24.93
N ILE A 52 7.23 -23.56 24.04
CA ILE A 52 7.93 -22.27 24.28
C ILE A 52 6.90 -21.14 24.39
N LEU A 53 5.94 -21.07 23.46
CA LEU A 53 4.89 -20.05 23.49
C LEU A 53 4.03 -20.12 24.75
N SER A 54 3.66 -21.32 25.21
CA SER A 54 2.88 -21.48 26.44
C SER A 54 3.64 -21.02 27.67
N LYS A 55 4.94 -21.36 27.77
CA LYS A 55 5.81 -20.90 28.86
C LYS A 55 6.01 -19.39 28.84
N ALA A 56 6.22 -18.80 27.65
CA ALA A 56 6.36 -17.35 27.51
C ALA A 56 5.08 -16.60 27.92
N ARG A 57 3.90 -17.12 27.56
CA ARG A 57 2.59 -16.56 27.99
C ARG A 57 2.37 -16.68 29.49
N GLN A 58 2.77 -17.81 30.11
CA GLN A 58 2.68 -17.99 31.56
C GLN A 58 3.59 -17.01 32.30
N ALA A 59 4.85 -16.88 31.89
CA ALA A 59 5.79 -15.93 32.49
C ALA A 59 5.28 -14.48 32.40
N ALA A 60 4.73 -14.08 31.24
CA ALA A 60 4.15 -12.75 31.07
C ALA A 60 2.88 -12.53 31.94
N SER A 61 2.10 -13.59 32.20
CA SER A 61 0.94 -13.53 33.10
C SER A 61 1.35 -13.40 34.56
N ASP A 62 2.41 -14.10 34.98
CA ASP A 62 2.92 -14.08 36.34
C ASP A 62 3.58 -12.73 36.69
N GLU A 63 4.27 -12.11 35.73
CA GLU A 63 4.85 -10.75 35.86
C GLU A 63 3.81 -9.63 36.00
N LEU A 64 2.55 -9.86 35.55
CA LEU A 64 1.47 -8.86 35.60
C LEU A 64 0.69 -8.85 36.93
N LEU A 65 0.90 -9.84 37.80
CA LEU A 65 0.25 -9.90 39.11
C LEU A 65 1.00 -9.00 40.11
N PRO A 66 0.33 -8.05 40.79
CA PRO A 66 0.99 -7.23 41.80
C PRO A 66 1.35 -8.10 43.00
N GLU A 67 2.64 -8.12 43.35
CA GLU A 67 3.16 -8.70 44.60
C GLU A 67 2.33 -8.21 45.80
N PRO A 68 1.74 -9.12 46.61
CA PRO A 68 0.99 -8.72 47.79
C PRO A 68 1.95 -8.18 48.86
N GLY A 69 2.18 -6.86 48.86
CA GLY A 69 2.88 -6.16 49.93
C GLY A 69 3.89 -5.08 49.54
N ALA A 70 4.11 -4.78 48.26
CA ALA A 70 5.07 -3.74 47.86
C ALA A 70 4.42 -2.36 47.76
N ASN A 71 4.72 -1.50 48.75
CA ASN A 71 4.34 -0.09 48.78
C ASN A 71 4.70 0.67 47.50
N ASP A 72 3.80 1.58 47.13
CA ASP A 72 3.86 2.55 46.06
C ASP A 72 5.20 3.31 46.02
N VAL A 73 6.12 2.84 45.17
CA VAL A 73 7.21 3.66 44.64
C VAL A 73 7.13 3.52 43.13
N ARG A 74 6.56 4.54 42.49
CA ARG A 74 6.68 4.80 41.05
C ARG A 74 8.14 4.68 40.64
N ARG A 75 8.53 3.52 40.08
CA ARG A 75 9.79 3.39 39.36
C ARG A 75 9.63 4.14 38.03
N PRO A 76 10.62 4.95 37.62
CA PRO A 76 10.62 5.54 36.29
C PRO A 76 10.48 4.42 35.27
N GLN A 77 9.61 4.61 34.28
CA GLN A 77 9.50 3.74 33.11
C GLN A 77 10.87 3.77 32.39
N ASP A 78 11.72 2.79 32.69
CA ASP A 78 12.86 2.46 31.85
C ASP A 78 12.31 1.88 30.55
N GLU A 79 12.29 2.70 29.49
CA GLU A 79 11.94 2.35 28.10
C GLU A 79 12.88 1.29 27.47
N ARG A 80 13.62 0.51 28.27
CA ARG A 80 14.51 -0.57 27.82
C ARG A 80 14.01 -1.98 28.13
N GLY A 81 12.94 -2.12 28.92
CA GLY A 81 12.40 -3.43 29.35
C GLY A 81 11.37 -4.08 28.41
N GLY A 82 10.82 -3.35 27.44
CA GLY A 82 9.72 -3.86 26.59
C GLY A 82 10.13 -4.77 25.43
N ALA A 83 11.38 -4.69 24.96
CA ALA A 83 11.79 -5.37 23.73
C ALA A 83 12.10 -6.88 23.89
N ASP A 84 12.41 -7.34 25.11
CA ASP A 84 12.87 -8.72 25.35
C ASP A 84 11.71 -9.69 25.65
N GLY A 85 10.66 -9.24 26.37
CA GLY A 85 9.46 -10.05 26.63
C GLY A 85 8.59 -10.25 25.38
N ASP A 86 8.48 -9.22 24.55
CA ASP A 86 7.71 -9.23 23.31
C ASP A 86 8.27 -10.25 22.30
N SER A 87 9.59 -10.30 22.12
CA SER A 87 10.22 -11.20 21.16
C SER A 87 10.08 -12.68 21.51
N ARG A 88 10.14 -13.01 22.80
CA ARG A 88 9.95 -14.39 23.28
C ARG A 88 8.54 -14.93 22.98
N ILE A 89 7.57 -14.04 22.83
CA ILE A 89 6.19 -14.39 22.46
C ILE A 89 6.01 -14.37 20.94
N TYR A 90 6.56 -13.37 20.25
CA TYR A 90 6.32 -13.18 18.82
C TYR A 90 7.14 -14.11 17.92
N PHE A 91 8.38 -14.44 18.30
CA PHE A 91 9.19 -15.36 17.51
C PHE A 91 8.52 -16.74 17.36
N PRO A 92 8.05 -17.42 18.44
CA PRO A 92 7.32 -18.68 18.31
C PRO A 92 6.04 -18.57 17.49
N ILE A 93 5.31 -17.45 17.57
CA ILE A 93 4.10 -17.22 16.78
C ILE A 93 4.44 -17.19 15.28
N ILE A 94 5.45 -16.41 14.88
CA ILE A 94 5.84 -16.27 13.48
C ILE A 94 6.45 -17.58 12.96
N ALA A 95 7.23 -18.28 13.79
CA ALA A 95 7.77 -19.60 13.45
C ALA A 95 6.66 -20.64 13.23
N LEU A 96 5.68 -20.72 14.13
CA LEU A 96 4.52 -21.60 13.96
C LEU A 96 3.72 -21.24 12.71
N ALA A 97 3.49 -19.95 12.45
CA ALA A 97 2.82 -19.50 11.24
C ALA A 97 3.59 -19.90 9.97
N HIS A 98 4.93 -19.83 9.99
CA HIS A 98 5.77 -20.30 8.88
C HIS A 98 5.57 -21.80 8.63
N LEU A 99 5.51 -22.63 9.68
CA LEU A 99 5.30 -24.06 9.54
C LEU A 99 3.90 -24.39 8.99
N GLU A 100 2.86 -23.72 9.50
CA GLU A 100 1.47 -23.92 9.01
C GLU A 100 1.30 -23.44 7.57
N ALA A 101 1.93 -22.31 7.20
CA ALA A 101 1.96 -21.83 5.84
C ALA A 101 2.63 -22.84 4.90
N PHE A 102 3.71 -23.49 5.34
CA PHE A 102 4.35 -24.54 4.53
C PHE A 102 3.43 -25.74 4.31
N ARG A 103 2.66 -26.15 5.33
CA ARG A 103 1.66 -27.23 5.23
C ARG A 103 0.47 -26.91 4.32
N GLY A 104 0.35 -25.67 3.85
CA GLY A 104 -0.81 -25.18 3.09
C GLY A 104 -1.99 -24.78 3.98
N HIS A 105 -1.81 -24.75 5.30
CA HIS A 105 -2.82 -24.27 6.24
C HIS A 105 -2.79 -22.74 6.38
N ASP A 106 -2.92 -22.04 5.24
CA ASP A 106 -2.76 -20.58 5.15
C ASP A 106 -3.65 -19.82 6.14
N ARG A 107 -4.89 -20.30 6.35
CA ARG A 107 -5.80 -19.67 7.31
C ARG A 107 -5.30 -19.77 8.76
N GLN A 108 -4.80 -20.94 9.16
CA GLN A 108 -4.27 -21.15 10.51
C GLN A 108 -2.99 -20.33 10.72
N ALA A 109 -2.15 -20.22 9.69
CA ALA A 109 -0.97 -19.38 9.71
C ALA A 109 -1.34 -17.89 9.93
N VAL A 110 -2.30 -17.36 9.19
CA VAL A 110 -2.77 -15.98 9.36
C VAL A 110 -3.41 -15.76 10.73
N ASP A 111 -4.23 -16.69 11.22
CA ASP A 111 -4.86 -16.60 12.55
C ASP A 111 -3.82 -16.59 13.68
N LEU A 112 -2.65 -17.22 13.49
CA LEU A 112 -1.51 -17.11 14.39
C LEU A 112 -0.87 -15.72 14.30
N LEU A 113 -0.61 -15.21 13.11
CA LEU A 113 0.03 -13.90 12.92
C LEU A 113 -0.82 -12.73 13.44
N LEU A 114 -2.14 -12.85 13.45
CA LEU A 114 -3.04 -11.87 14.04
C LEU A 114 -2.91 -11.77 15.57
N GLN A 115 -2.25 -12.73 16.23
CA GLN A 115 -2.00 -12.71 17.68
C GLN A 115 -0.72 -11.94 18.06
N GLY A 116 0.04 -11.46 17.08
CA GLY A 116 1.29 -10.71 17.28
C GLY A 116 1.33 -9.39 16.52
N PRO A 117 2.43 -8.62 16.63
CA PRO A 117 2.62 -7.37 15.92
C PRO A 117 2.75 -7.62 14.42
N SER A 118 2.20 -6.71 13.63
CA SER A 118 2.16 -6.82 12.17
C SER A 118 3.53 -6.64 11.50
N ASP A 119 4.42 -5.82 12.06
CA ASP A 119 5.67 -5.43 11.40
C ASP A 119 6.67 -6.60 11.22
N PRO A 120 6.96 -7.42 12.25
CA PRO A 120 7.83 -8.58 12.08
C PRO A 120 7.20 -9.68 11.20
N ALA A 121 5.88 -9.79 11.21
CA ALA A 121 5.11 -10.77 10.44
C ALA A 121 4.97 -10.42 8.95
N ALA A 122 5.13 -9.15 8.58
CA ALA A 122 4.92 -8.68 7.21
C ALA A 122 5.86 -9.35 6.20
N GLY A 123 7.12 -9.61 6.58
CA GLY A 123 8.08 -10.29 5.71
C GLY A 123 7.62 -11.69 5.32
N LEU A 124 7.22 -12.50 6.31
CA LEU A 124 6.68 -13.84 6.08
C LEU A 124 5.41 -13.81 5.21
N ALA A 125 4.51 -12.88 5.50
CA ALA A 125 3.26 -12.75 4.77
C ALA A 125 3.49 -12.37 3.30
N LEU A 126 4.42 -11.43 3.03
CA LEU A 126 4.80 -11.04 1.66
C LEU A 126 5.45 -12.21 0.90
N ASP A 127 6.40 -12.91 1.52
CA ASP A 127 7.09 -14.04 0.90
C ASP A 127 6.12 -15.18 0.59
N THR A 128 5.20 -15.47 1.52
CA THR A 128 4.19 -16.53 1.33
C THR A 128 3.16 -16.14 0.27
N ALA A 129 2.67 -14.90 0.29
CA ALA A 129 1.78 -14.39 -0.76
C ALA A 129 2.44 -14.49 -2.15
N ARG A 130 3.72 -14.15 -2.26
CA ARG A 130 4.46 -14.29 -3.51
C ARG A 130 4.53 -15.75 -3.98
N LYS A 131 4.87 -16.67 -3.08
CA LYS A 131 4.90 -18.11 -3.40
C LYS A 131 3.53 -18.61 -3.88
N ARG A 132 2.43 -18.17 -3.26
CA ARG A 132 1.06 -18.54 -3.66
C ARG A 132 0.67 -17.96 -5.01
N LEU A 133 1.08 -16.72 -5.30
CA LEU A 133 0.92 -16.11 -6.61
C LEU A 133 1.68 -16.91 -7.69
N ASP A 134 2.95 -17.22 -7.46
CA ASP A 134 3.79 -17.95 -8.40
C ASP A 134 3.26 -19.38 -8.65
N SER A 135 2.67 -20.01 -7.61
CA SER A 135 2.03 -21.33 -7.72
C SER A 135 0.57 -21.29 -8.23
N LYS A 136 0.02 -20.10 -8.50
CA LYS A 136 -1.38 -19.88 -8.89
C LYS A 136 -2.41 -20.43 -7.90
N ASP A 137 -2.04 -20.48 -6.62
CA ASP A 137 -2.98 -20.81 -5.54
C ASP A 137 -3.73 -19.56 -5.11
N TRP A 138 -4.85 -19.30 -5.80
CA TRP A 138 -5.67 -18.11 -5.57
C TRP A 138 -6.36 -18.10 -4.21
N GLY A 139 -6.70 -19.28 -3.68
CA GLY A 139 -7.34 -19.41 -2.37
C GLY A 139 -6.37 -19.00 -1.26
N GLY A 140 -5.15 -19.53 -1.29
CA GLY A 140 -4.08 -19.14 -0.39
C GLY A 140 -3.70 -17.67 -0.56
N LEU A 141 -3.53 -17.20 -1.80
CA LEU A 141 -3.18 -15.80 -2.09
C LEU A 141 -4.21 -14.83 -1.49
N ALA A 142 -5.51 -15.09 -1.65
CA ALA A 142 -6.56 -14.21 -1.12
C ALA A 142 -6.48 -14.08 0.42
N ILE A 143 -6.17 -15.16 1.13
CA ILE A 143 -6.01 -15.16 2.59
C ILE A 143 -4.85 -14.25 3.01
N TRP A 144 -3.70 -14.41 2.35
CA TRP A 144 -2.51 -13.60 2.65
C TRP A 144 -2.66 -12.14 2.26
N MET A 145 -3.32 -11.86 1.12
CA MET A 145 -3.58 -10.51 0.67
C MET A 145 -4.60 -9.79 1.56
N ASP A 146 -5.63 -10.48 2.06
CA ASP A 146 -6.54 -9.91 3.06
C ASP A 146 -5.80 -9.53 4.35
N TYR A 147 -4.94 -10.41 4.86
CA TYR A 147 -4.09 -10.12 6.03
C TYR A 147 -3.20 -8.89 5.78
N LEU A 148 -2.43 -8.88 4.68
CA LEU A 148 -1.55 -7.78 4.32
C LEU A 148 -2.33 -6.47 4.13
N SER A 149 -3.53 -6.52 3.54
CA SER A 149 -4.38 -5.35 3.36
C SER A 149 -4.78 -4.73 4.71
N LYS A 150 -5.01 -5.54 5.74
CA LYS A 150 -5.38 -5.06 7.08
C LYS A 150 -4.20 -4.60 7.91
N THR A 151 -3.02 -5.18 7.71
CA THR A 151 -1.83 -4.92 8.53
C THR A 151 -0.91 -3.87 7.95
N THR A 152 -1.01 -3.59 6.65
CA THR A 152 -0.35 -2.45 6.01
C THR A 152 -1.11 -1.17 6.31
N ASP A 153 -0.88 -0.63 7.51
CA ASP A 153 -1.29 0.73 7.84
C ASP A 153 -0.59 1.69 6.89
N GLY A 154 -1.35 2.56 6.22
CA GLY A 154 -0.85 3.62 5.34
C GLY A 154 -0.04 4.70 6.08
N LYS A 155 0.73 4.35 7.10
CA LYS A 155 1.71 5.24 7.71
C LYS A 155 2.89 5.36 6.75
N ARG A 156 3.28 6.60 6.45
CA ARG A 156 4.49 6.91 5.65
C ARG A 156 5.68 6.17 6.28
N GLY A 157 6.27 5.22 5.55
CA GLY A 157 7.43 4.45 5.98
C GLY A 157 7.18 3.00 6.40
N GLY A 158 5.95 2.49 6.31
CA GLY A 158 5.71 1.05 6.45
C GLY A 158 6.45 0.27 5.36
N SER A 159 7.49 -0.48 5.73
CA SER A 159 8.37 -1.20 4.78
C SER A 159 7.60 -2.16 3.84
N ALA A 160 6.41 -2.59 4.26
CA ALA A 160 5.57 -3.56 3.58
C ALA A 160 4.57 -2.97 2.56
N ILE A 161 4.31 -1.65 2.56
CA ILE A 161 3.29 -1.08 1.66
C ILE A 161 3.71 -1.22 0.19
N GLN A 162 4.95 -0.89 -0.17
CA GLN A 162 5.41 -0.96 -1.56
C GLN A 162 5.44 -2.40 -2.10
N PRO A 163 6.01 -3.39 -1.37
CA PRO A 163 5.90 -4.79 -1.76
C PRO A 163 4.45 -5.28 -1.92
N PHE A 164 3.53 -4.86 -1.04
CA PHE A 164 2.12 -5.21 -1.16
C PHE A 164 1.48 -4.66 -2.45
N LEU A 165 1.73 -3.40 -2.79
CA LEU A 165 1.22 -2.80 -4.03
C LEU A 165 1.75 -3.51 -5.28
N LEU A 166 3.03 -3.93 -5.27
CA LEU A 166 3.62 -4.73 -6.35
C LEU A 166 2.97 -6.11 -6.48
N LEU A 167 2.61 -6.74 -5.35
CA LEU A 167 1.85 -8.00 -5.36
C LEU A 167 0.45 -7.80 -5.94
N CYS A 168 -0.27 -6.73 -5.57
CA CYS A 168 -1.57 -6.41 -6.19
C CYS A 168 -1.45 -6.28 -7.71
N ARG A 169 -0.45 -5.54 -8.22
CA ARG A 169 -0.22 -5.38 -9.66
C ARG A 169 0.08 -6.72 -10.33
N SER A 170 0.94 -7.53 -9.71
CA SER A 170 1.32 -8.83 -10.26
C SER A 170 0.12 -9.80 -10.29
N ALA A 171 -0.72 -9.78 -9.25
CA ALA A 171 -1.94 -10.59 -9.19
C ALA A 171 -2.97 -10.13 -10.22
N ASP A 172 -3.12 -8.83 -10.44
CA ASP A 172 -4.01 -8.27 -11.46
C ASP A 172 -3.58 -8.62 -12.90
N MET A 173 -2.28 -8.71 -13.16
CA MET A 173 -1.77 -9.14 -14.47
C MET A 173 -2.14 -10.61 -14.80
N GLU A 174 -2.20 -11.48 -13.79
CA GLU A 174 -2.60 -12.88 -13.97
C GLU A 174 -4.12 -13.09 -13.84
N GLN A 175 -4.83 -12.23 -13.11
CA GLN A 175 -6.29 -12.24 -12.92
C GLN A 175 -6.92 -10.88 -13.24
N SER A 176 -6.88 -10.48 -14.51
CA SER A 176 -7.40 -9.18 -14.94
C SER A 176 -8.89 -8.97 -14.66
N ASP A 177 -9.65 -10.07 -14.59
CA ASP A 177 -11.10 -10.08 -14.38
C ASP A 177 -11.49 -9.98 -12.90
N ASN A 178 -10.52 -10.10 -11.98
CA ASN A 178 -10.78 -10.05 -10.55
C ASN A 178 -10.63 -8.61 -10.02
N PRO A 179 -11.73 -7.93 -9.64
CA PRO A 179 -11.68 -6.52 -9.23
C PRO A 179 -10.98 -6.30 -7.87
N ILE A 180 -10.85 -7.35 -7.05
CA ILE A 180 -10.37 -7.22 -5.66
C ILE A 180 -8.97 -6.59 -5.58
N TRP A 181 -8.11 -6.86 -6.56
CA TRP A 181 -6.75 -6.33 -6.60
C TRP A 181 -6.74 -4.82 -6.79
N MET A 182 -7.62 -4.30 -7.65
CA MET A 182 -7.82 -2.87 -7.84
C MET A 182 -8.49 -2.22 -6.63
N GLU A 183 -9.46 -2.90 -5.99
CA GLU A 183 -10.11 -2.40 -4.76
C GLU A 183 -9.09 -2.18 -3.64
N TYR A 184 -8.14 -3.11 -3.45
CA TYR A 184 -7.05 -2.90 -2.49
C TYR A 184 -6.20 -1.69 -2.84
N LEU A 185 -5.89 -1.46 -4.12
CA LEU A 185 -5.15 -0.25 -4.52
C LEU A 185 -5.96 1.01 -4.19
N VAL A 186 -7.26 1.06 -4.50
CA VAL A 186 -8.12 2.22 -4.18
C VAL A 186 -8.14 2.50 -2.67
N GLN A 187 -8.28 1.47 -1.83
CA GLN A 187 -8.28 1.60 -0.37
C GLN A 187 -6.95 2.13 0.20
N LYS A 188 -5.85 1.95 -0.53
CA LYS A 188 -4.50 2.40 -0.13
C LYS A 188 -4.10 3.76 -0.70
N LEU A 189 -5.03 4.49 -1.32
CA LEU A 189 -4.78 5.88 -1.69
C LEU A 189 -4.47 6.72 -0.43
N PRO A 190 -3.51 7.67 -0.51
CA PRO A 190 -2.83 8.13 -1.71
C PRO A 190 -1.55 7.34 -2.08
N PHE A 191 -1.13 6.35 -1.29
CA PHE A 191 0.16 5.66 -1.46
C PHE A 191 0.23 4.78 -2.70
N SER A 192 -0.92 4.25 -3.12
CA SER A 192 -1.09 3.42 -4.31
C SER A 192 -1.25 4.22 -5.61
N TYR A 193 -1.28 5.56 -5.55
CA TYR A 193 -1.63 6.41 -6.68
C TYR A 193 -0.85 6.06 -7.95
N MET A 194 0.48 5.94 -7.86
CA MET A 194 1.31 5.65 -9.04
C MET A 194 0.96 4.27 -9.63
N ALA A 195 0.88 3.23 -8.80
CA ALA A 195 0.57 1.89 -9.23
C ALA A 195 -0.82 1.79 -9.87
N LEU A 196 -1.82 2.45 -9.27
CA LEU A 196 -3.18 2.47 -9.80
C LEU A 196 -3.27 3.26 -11.11
N SER A 197 -2.61 4.42 -11.19
CA SER A 197 -2.57 5.24 -12.40
C SER A 197 -1.98 4.48 -13.59
N ASP A 198 -0.82 3.84 -13.41
CA ASP A 198 -0.18 3.03 -14.44
C ASP A 198 -1.10 1.91 -14.92
N GLN A 199 -1.70 1.18 -13.98
CA GLN A 199 -2.55 0.03 -14.28
C GLN A 199 -3.82 0.42 -15.05
N LEU A 200 -4.42 1.57 -14.72
CA LEU A 200 -5.59 2.08 -15.45
C LEU A 200 -5.22 2.51 -16.87
N LEU A 201 -4.03 3.09 -17.07
CA LEU A 201 -3.53 3.44 -18.41
C LEU A 201 -3.21 2.20 -19.24
N ASP A 202 -2.53 1.21 -18.65
CA ASP A 202 -2.19 -0.06 -19.29
C ASP A 202 -3.44 -0.81 -19.78
N LYS A 203 -4.54 -0.77 -19.00
CA LYS A 203 -5.84 -1.35 -19.36
C LYS A 203 -6.67 -0.50 -20.32
N GLY A 204 -6.27 0.74 -20.59
CA GLY A 204 -7.07 1.69 -21.39
C GLY A 204 -8.32 2.21 -20.67
N SER A 205 -8.38 2.08 -19.34
CA SER A 205 -9.47 2.57 -18.49
C SER A 205 -9.38 4.09 -18.27
N PHE A 206 -9.45 4.86 -19.36
CA PHE A 206 -9.18 6.31 -19.36
C PHE A 206 -10.17 7.12 -18.52
N GLU A 207 -11.42 6.69 -18.39
CA GLU A 207 -12.42 7.33 -17.54
C GLU A 207 -12.04 7.25 -16.07
N GLN A 208 -11.80 6.03 -15.57
CA GLN A 208 -11.36 5.81 -14.18
C GLN A 208 -10.01 6.49 -13.90
N TRP A 209 -9.11 6.51 -14.89
CA TRP A 209 -7.85 7.24 -14.76
C TRP A 209 -8.08 8.74 -14.59
N ALA A 210 -8.99 9.34 -15.36
CA ALA A 210 -9.35 10.75 -15.23
C ALA A 210 -10.00 11.04 -13.86
N ASP A 211 -10.93 10.18 -13.43
CA ASP A 211 -11.58 10.27 -12.12
C ASP A 211 -10.57 10.20 -10.97
N LEU A 212 -9.56 9.33 -11.08
CA LEU A 212 -8.47 9.25 -10.12
C LEU A 212 -7.73 10.59 -10.01
N GLN A 213 -7.41 11.25 -11.12
CA GLN A 213 -6.71 12.54 -11.08
C GLN A 213 -7.57 13.63 -10.44
N LEU A 214 -8.87 13.64 -10.74
CA LEU A 214 -9.83 14.57 -10.14
C LEU A 214 -9.94 14.36 -8.62
N ALA A 215 -10.06 13.10 -8.19
CA ALA A 215 -10.13 12.73 -6.78
C ALA A 215 -8.86 13.10 -6.02
N MET A 216 -7.69 12.95 -6.66
CA MET A 216 -6.39 13.35 -6.12
C MET A 216 -6.14 14.86 -6.18
N GLY A 217 -7.01 15.63 -6.85
CA GLY A 217 -6.87 17.08 -7.02
C GLY A 217 -5.71 17.48 -7.92
N LEU A 218 -5.24 16.57 -8.78
CA LEU A 218 -4.10 16.79 -9.66
C LEU A 218 -4.52 17.57 -10.91
N ARG A 219 -3.71 18.55 -11.29
CA ARG A 219 -3.92 19.33 -12.52
C ARG A 219 -3.22 18.67 -13.70
N PRO A 220 -3.72 18.85 -14.94
CA PRO A 220 -3.06 18.34 -16.15
C PRO A 220 -1.60 18.79 -16.33
N ASP A 221 -1.17 19.87 -15.69
CA ASP A 221 0.23 20.34 -15.69
C ASP A 221 1.14 19.63 -14.66
N GLU A 222 0.58 18.88 -13.72
CA GLU A 222 1.29 18.09 -12.70
C GLU A 222 1.44 16.61 -13.11
N LEU A 223 0.69 16.17 -14.11
CA LEU A 223 0.70 14.80 -14.62
C LEU A 223 1.85 14.59 -15.63
N ASP A 224 2.20 13.33 -15.88
CA ASP A 224 3.16 12.99 -16.94
C ASP A 224 2.65 13.48 -18.31
N PRO A 225 3.41 14.34 -19.01
CA PRO A 225 3.02 14.81 -20.33
C PRO A 225 2.80 13.70 -21.37
N ALA A 226 3.45 12.54 -21.24
CA ALA A 226 3.27 11.39 -22.12
C ALA A 226 1.87 10.78 -21.93
N ASP A 227 1.46 10.56 -20.68
CA ASP A 227 0.15 10.01 -20.34
C ASP A 227 -0.97 10.94 -20.80
N VAL A 228 -0.87 12.23 -20.48
CA VAL A 228 -1.86 13.23 -20.91
C VAL A 228 -1.97 13.27 -22.44
N ARG A 229 -0.87 13.15 -23.18
CA ARG A 229 -0.90 13.09 -24.65
C ARG A 229 -1.56 11.81 -25.16
N SER A 230 -1.28 10.68 -24.51
CA SER A 230 -1.87 9.39 -24.86
C SER A 230 -3.38 9.44 -24.70
N VAL A 231 -3.87 9.87 -23.52
CA VAL A 231 -5.30 10.00 -23.24
C VAL A 231 -5.96 11.04 -24.14
N ALA A 232 -5.31 12.18 -24.42
CA ALA A 232 -5.86 13.18 -25.33
C ALA A 232 -6.07 12.67 -26.77
N LYS A 233 -5.28 11.66 -27.18
CA LYS A 233 -5.40 11.04 -28.51
C LYS A 233 -6.47 9.94 -28.53
N LEU A 234 -6.56 9.14 -27.47
CA LEU A 234 -7.40 7.95 -27.42
C LEU A 234 -8.81 8.22 -26.87
N ALA A 235 -8.92 9.07 -25.85
CA ALA A 235 -10.18 9.43 -25.20
C ALA A 235 -10.17 10.93 -24.77
N PRO A 236 -10.21 11.87 -25.73
CA PRO A 236 -10.12 13.30 -25.45
C PRO A 236 -11.22 13.80 -24.48
N ALA A 237 -12.43 13.23 -24.57
CA ALA A 237 -13.55 13.54 -23.69
C ALA A 237 -13.20 13.41 -22.19
N MET A 238 -12.37 12.43 -21.82
CA MET A 238 -12.04 12.16 -20.41
C MET A 238 -11.18 13.25 -19.78
N LEU A 239 -10.45 14.02 -20.59
CA LEU A 239 -9.64 15.14 -20.10
C LEU A 239 -10.44 16.42 -19.90
N ILE A 240 -11.59 16.59 -20.56
CA ILE A 240 -12.39 17.82 -20.52
C ILE A 240 -12.68 18.27 -19.06
N PRO A 241 -13.17 17.39 -18.16
CA PRO A 241 -13.41 17.76 -16.76
C PRO A 241 -12.14 18.24 -16.02
N LEU A 242 -11.00 17.54 -16.20
CA LEU A 242 -9.74 17.92 -15.56
C LEU A 242 -9.29 19.32 -15.98
N TYR A 243 -9.42 19.64 -17.27
CA TYR A 243 -9.04 20.95 -17.79
C TYR A 243 -9.98 22.06 -17.30
N HIS A 244 -11.29 21.79 -17.18
CA HIS A 244 -12.22 22.76 -16.58
C HIS A 244 -11.83 23.09 -15.13
N GLN A 245 -11.58 22.08 -14.31
CA GLN A 245 -11.20 22.27 -12.91
C GLN A 245 -9.85 23.00 -12.80
N SER A 246 -8.88 22.65 -13.66
CA SER A 246 -7.58 23.32 -13.71
C SER A 246 -7.69 24.80 -14.06
N VAL A 247 -8.52 25.15 -15.07
CA VAL A 247 -8.75 26.56 -15.45
C VAL A 247 -9.33 27.37 -14.29
N GLU A 248 -10.37 26.84 -13.63
CA GLU A 248 -10.99 27.49 -12.48
C GLU A 248 -10.00 27.68 -11.32
N SER A 249 -9.18 26.65 -11.04
CA SER A 249 -8.12 26.71 -10.02
C SER A 249 -7.10 27.82 -10.32
N TRP A 250 -6.60 27.88 -11.57
CA TRP A 250 -5.63 28.90 -11.99
C TRP A 250 -6.20 30.33 -11.93
N ILE A 251 -7.47 30.52 -12.30
CA ILE A 251 -8.16 31.82 -12.16
C ILE A 251 -8.30 32.19 -10.67
N GLY A 252 -8.62 31.21 -9.81
CA GLY A 252 -8.79 31.38 -8.37
C GLY A 252 -7.57 31.91 -7.63
N ILE A 253 -6.35 31.63 -8.11
CA ILE A 253 -5.08 32.13 -7.54
C ILE A 253 -4.95 33.67 -7.67
N ARG A 254 -5.64 34.29 -8.64
CA ARG A 254 -5.75 35.76 -8.81
C ARG A 254 -4.42 36.52 -8.98
N ASN A 255 -3.51 36.02 -9.81
CA ASN A 255 -2.32 36.78 -10.21
C ASN A 255 -2.07 36.71 -11.72
N ARG A 256 -1.22 37.61 -12.27
CA ARG A 256 -0.99 37.66 -13.73
C ARG A 256 -0.40 36.36 -14.30
N GLN A 257 0.46 35.68 -13.54
CA GLN A 257 1.06 34.41 -13.98
C GLN A 257 0.03 33.29 -14.01
N SER A 258 -0.87 33.23 -13.03
CA SER A 258 -1.93 32.24 -12.94
C SER A 258 -2.96 32.42 -14.05
N TYR A 259 -3.28 33.66 -14.44
CA TYR A 259 -4.13 33.93 -15.61
C TYR A 259 -3.49 33.45 -16.92
N ARG A 260 -2.18 33.60 -17.10
CA ARG A 260 -1.47 33.03 -18.26
C ARG A 260 -1.57 31.51 -18.29
N MET A 261 -1.49 30.86 -17.13
CA MET A 261 -1.69 29.41 -17.04
C MET A 261 -3.12 29.00 -17.35
N ALA A 262 -4.12 29.73 -16.85
CA ALA A 262 -5.52 29.52 -17.22
C ALA A 262 -5.73 29.62 -18.75
N VAL A 263 -5.16 30.63 -19.41
CA VAL A 263 -5.22 30.78 -20.87
C VAL A 263 -4.57 29.60 -21.59
N LYS A 264 -3.42 29.12 -21.11
CA LYS A 264 -2.74 27.94 -21.67
C LYS A 264 -3.60 26.68 -21.54
N GLN A 265 -4.25 26.48 -20.39
CA GLN A 265 -5.16 25.35 -20.17
C GLN A 265 -6.43 25.47 -21.02
N LEU A 266 -7.01 26.67 -21.16
CA LEU A 266 -8.15 26.94 -22.04
C LEU A 266 -7.86 26.61 -23.50
N LYS A 267 -6.68 26.96 -24.03
CA LYS A 267 -6.27 26.59 -25.40
C LYS A 267 -6.17 25.08 -25.61
N LYS A 268 -5.76 24.33 -24.59
CA LYS A 268 -5.74 22.87 -24.65
C LYS A 268 -7.16 22.31 -24.59
N LEU A 269 -8.00 22.85 -23.72
CA LEU A 269 -9.41 22.49 -23.60
C LEU A 269 -10.20 22.72 -24.90
N GLU A 270 -9.96 23.84 -25.59
CA GLU A 270 -10.51 24.12 -26.92
C GLU A 270 -10.21 22.98 -27.91
N LYS A 271 -8.96 22.52 -27.95
CA LYS A 271 -8.54 21.41 -28.83
C LYS A 271 -9.22 20.10 -28.47
N LEU A 272 -9.45 19.83 -27.18
CA LEU A 272 -10.17 18.63 -26.73
C LEU A 272 -11.63 18.66 -27.21
N TYR A 273 -12.31 19.80 -27.06
CA TYR A 273 -13.67 19.98 -27.58
C TYR A 273 -13.75 19.83 -29.10
N GLN A 274 -12.76 20.35 -29.83
CA GLN A 274 -12.67 20.19 -31.29
C GLN A 274 -12.47 18.72 -31.68
N ALA A 275 -11.62 17.99 -30.94
CA ALA A 275 -11.40 16.56 -31.16
C ALA A 275 -12.70 15.74 -30.96
N GLU A 276 -13.50 16.11 -29.97
CA GLU A 276 -14.83 15.53 -29.70
C GLU A 276 -15.95 16.09 -30.59
N ARG A 277 -15.62 16.94 -31.57
CA ARG A 277 -16.58 17.61 -32.47
C ARG A 277 -17.68 18.37 -31.71
N ASN A 278 -17.39 18.85 -30.51
CA ASN A 278 -18.32 19.53 -29.61
C ASN A 278 -17.95 21.01 -29.42
N THR A 279 -17.78 21.71 -30.52
CA THR A 279 -17.44 23.14 -30.55
C THR A 279 -18.55 24.03 -29.97
N GLU A 280 -19.81 23.64 -30.07
CA GLU A 280 -20.92 24.40 -29.49
C GLU A 280 -20.87 24.43 -27.95
N ALA A 281 -20.50 23.32 -27.29
CA ALA A 281 -20.30 23.31 -25.85
C ALA A 281 -19.11 24.20 -25.43
N TRP A 282 -18.04 24.21 -26.23
CA TRP A 282 -16.90 25.10 -26.02
C TRP A 282 -17.30 26.58 -26.06
N GLU A 283 -18.05 26.99 -27.09
CA GLU A 283 -18.52 28.37 -27.22
C GLU A 283 -19.41 28.79 -26.04
N ARG A 284 -20.33 27.92 -25.62
CA ARG A 284 -21.16 28.15 -24.42
C ARG A 284 -20.32 28.26 -23.15
N TYR A 285 -19.31 27.42 -22.99
CA TYR A 285 -18.40 27.49 -21.84
C TYR A 285 -17.60 28.79 -21.83
N MET A 286 -17.01 29.18 -22.95
CA MET A 286 -16.24 30.42 -23.07
C MET A 286 -17.10 31.66 -22.82
N ALA A 287 -18.33 31.69 -23.32
CA ALA A 287 -19.28 32.77 -23.03
C ALA A 287 -19.57 32.88 -21.52
N ARG A 288 -19.74 31.75 -20.82
CA ARG A 288 -19.91 31.72 -19.36
C ARG A 288 -18.68 32.22 -18.62
N ILE A 289 -17.48 31.82 -19.02
CA ILE A 289 -16.22 32.29 -18.43
C ILE A 289 -16.06 33.80 -18.60
N ALA A 290 -16.32 34.32 -19.81
CA ALA A 290 -16.25 35.75 -20.08
C ALA A 290 -17.21 36.55 -19.19
N LEU A 291 -18.46 36.09 -19.06
CA LEU A 291 -19.49 36.72 -18.24
C LEU A 291 -19.17 36.64 -16.74
N LYS A 292 -18.78 35.46 -16.25
CA LYS A 292 -18.45 35.20 -14.83
C LYS A 292 -17.31 36.09 -14.35
N TYR A 293 -16.29 36.30 -15.19
CA TYR A 293 -15.09 37.06 -14.84
C TYR A 293 -14.98 38.42 -15.55
N GLN A 294 -16.10 39.01 -15.99
CA GLN A 294 -16.13 40.28 -16.73
C GLN A 294 -15.44 41.44 -15.98
N ARG A 295 -15.45 41.43 -14.64
CA ARG A 295 -14.84 42.48 -13.81
C ARG A 295 -13.33 42.31 -13.62
N MET A 296 -12.77 41.15 -13.94
CA MET A 296 -11.34 40.85 -13.75
C MET A 296 -10.54 41.32 -14.96
N ARG A 297 -10.32 42.64 -15.09
CA ARG A 297 -9.65 43.26 -16.27
C ARG A 297 -8.34 42.58 -16.67
N ALA A 298 -7.49 42.25 -15.72
CA ALA A 298 -6.21 41.58 -15.99
C ALA A 298 -6.39 40.17 -16.61
N LEU A 299 -7.42 39.41 -16.20
CA LEU A 299 -7.74 38.13 -16.82
C LEU A 299 -8.31 38.34 -18.23
N GLN A 300 -9.21 39.31 -18.41
CA GLN A 300 -9.79 39.66 -19.72
C GLN A 300 -8.72 40.08 -20.73
N GLU A 301 -7.72 40.86 -20.31
CA GLU A 301 -6.55 41.20 -21.13
C GLU A 301 -5.78 39.96 -21.59
N GLU A 302 -5.49 39.03 -20.68
CA GLU A 302 -4.76 37.80 -21.03
C GLU A 302 -5.61 36.86 -21.92
N LEU A 303 -6.94 36.80 -21.73
CA LEU A 303 -7.85 36.05 -22.62
C LEU A 303 -7.86 36.62 -24.05
N ARG A 304 -7.90 37.94 -24.21
CA ARG A 304 -7.81 38.61 -25.52
C ARG A 304 -6.46 38.39 -26.19
N LYS A 305 -5.35 38.54 -25.45
CA LYS A 305 -4.00 38.20 -25.93
C LYS A 305 -3.90 36.72 -26.34
N GLY A 306 -4.64 35.86 -25.65
CA GLY A 306 -4.76 34.45 -25.95
C GLY A 306 -5.59 34.13 -27.21
N SER A 307 -6.24 35.11 -27.83
CA SER A 307 -7.21 34.93 -28.93
C SER A 307 -8.44 34.09 -28.55
N LEU A 308 -8.74 33.98 -27.25
CA LEU A 308 -9.89 33.24 -26.74
C LEU A 308 -11.16 34.12 -26.63
N LEU A 309 -10.98 35.44 -26.68
CA LEU A 309 -12.05 36.42 -26.78
C LEU A 309 -11.75 37.33 -27.97
N LYS A 310 -12.75 37.54 -28.82
CA LYS A 310 -12.73 38.59 -29.85
C LYS A 310 -13.01 39.95 -29.22
#